data_AF-A0A067FY93-F1
#
_entry.id   AF-A0A067FY93-F1
#
_cell.length_a   1.000
_cell.length_b   1.000
_cell.length_c   1.000
_cell.angle_alpha   90.00
_cell.angle_beta   90.00
_cell.angle_gamma   90.00
#
_symmetry.space_group_name_H-M   'P 1'
#
loop_
_entity.id
_entity.type
_entity.pdbx_description
1 polymer ?
#
loop_
_entity_poly.entity_id
_entity_poly.type
_entity_poly.pdbx_seq_one_letter_code
_entity_poly.pdbx_strand_id
1 'polypeptide(L)'
;MTLQSSLCGSGVSTFICTPRPIIARPRPVTQIRAQVEPSEKSVEIMRKFSEQYARRSDTFFCVDKSVTSVVIKGLADHKDSLGAPLCPCRHYDDKAAEAQQGFWNCPCVPMRERKECHCMLFLTPENDFAGQDQVMLSTYGL
;
A
#
# COMPACT_ATOMS: atom_id res chain seq x y z
N MET A 1 -59.18 32.72 8.13
CA MET A 1 -60.33 32.98 9.02
C MET A 1 -60.70 31.62 9.58
N THR A 2 -60.23 31.17 10.75
CA THR A 2 -60.70 31.47 12.13
C THR A 2 -59.62 30.93 13.10
N LEU A 3 -59.06 31.74 14.02
CA LEU A 3 -59.45 31.93 15.44
C LEU A 3 -59.34 30.64 16.29
N GLN A 4 -58.28 30.51 17.13
CA GLN A 4 -58.25 30.79 18.60
C GLN A 4 -58.41 29.46 19.40
N SER A 5 -57.79 29.12 20.55
CA SER A 5 -57.01 29.82 21.59
C SER A 5 -56.32 28.80 22.52
N SER A 6 -55.48 29.30 23.45
CA SER A 6 -55.35 28.85 24.87
C SER A 6 -54.52 27.58 25.17
N LEU A 7 -53.71 27.44 26.24
CA LEU A 7 -53.43 28.21 27.45
C LEU A 7 -52.06 27.76 28.04
N CYS A 8 -51.52 28.62 28.88
CA CYS A 8 -50.32 28.56 29.73
C CYS A 8 -50.08 27.29 30.58
N GLY A 9 -48.81 27.03 30.89
CA GLY A 9 -48.39 26.09 31.94
C GLY A 9 -46.91 26.26 32.31
N SER A 10 -46.63 27.09 33.30
CA SER A 10 -45.32 27.28 33.93
C SER A 10 -44.93 26.04 34.73
N GLY A 11 -43.85 25.36 34.33
CA GLY A 11 -43.23 24.28 35.09
C GLY A 11 -41.84 24.68 35.56
N VAL A 12 -41.73 25.18 36.78
CA VAL A 12 -40.44 25.46 37.44
C VAL A 12 -39.87 24.10 37.87
N SER A 13 -38.88 23.59 37.13
CA SER A 13 -38.14 22.39 37.51
C SER A 13 -36.72 22.77 37.86
N THR A 14 -36.46 22.89 39.16
CA THR A 14 -35.13 22.97 39.76
C THR A 14 -34.37 21.67 39.48
N PHE A 15 -33.61 21.64 38.39
CA PHE A 15 -32.66 20.56 38.15
C PHE A 15 -31.37 20.82 38.92
N ILE A 16 -31.18 20.02 39.97
CA ILE A 16 -29.95 19.92 40.75
C ILE A 16 -28.87 19.33 39.85
N CYS A 17 -27.85 20.12 39.50
CA CYS A 17 -26.65 19.64 38.82
C CYS A 17 -25.79 18.83 39.80
N THR A 18 -25.90 17.50 39.77
CA THR A 18 -24.91 16.62 40.40
C THR A 18 -23.70 16.47 39.47
N PRO A 19 -22.46 16.67 39.95
CA PRO A 19 -21.27 16.49 39.13
C PRO A 19 -21.04 14.99 38.87
N ARG A 20 -21.12 14.58 37.61
CA ARG A 20 -20.68 13.23 37.18
C ARG A 20 -19.16 13.11 37.40
N PRO A 21 -18.66 12.00 37.98
CA PRO A 21 -17.23 11.74 37.99
C PRO A 21 -16.74 11.55 36.54
N ILE A 22 -15.70 12.30 36.18
CA ILE A 22 -15.01 12.16 34.90
C ILE A 22 -14.27 10.82 34.95
N ILE A 23 -14.90 9.76 34.43
CA ILE A 23 -14.23 8.50 34.14
C ILE A 23 -13.30 8.78 32.95
N ALA A 24 -12.00 8.93 33.23
CA ALA A 24 -10.97 9.04 32.21
C ALA A 24 -11.02 7.77 31.33
N ARG A 25 -11.49 7.93 30.09
CA ARG A 25 -11.43 6.84 29.10
C ARG A 25 -9.96 6.59 28.78
N PRO A 26 -9.45 5.34 28.93
CA PRO A 26 -8.11 5.01 28.47
C PRO A 26 -8.05 5.26 26.96
N ARG A 27 -7.01 6.00 26.53
CA ARG A 27 -6.72 6.20 25.10
C ARG A 27 -6.45 4.82 24.48
N PRO A 28 -7.06 4.48 23.33
CA PRO A 28 -6.70 3.26 22.63
C PRO A 28 -5.25 3.41 22.16
N VAL A 29 -4.37 2.57 22.70
CA VAL A 29 -3.00 2.42 22.25
C VAL A 29 -3.08 1.84 20.84
N THR A 30 -2.74 2.64 19.83
CA THR A 30 -2.51 2.16 18.47
C THR A 30 -1.38 1.13 18.51
N GLN A 31 -1.72 -0.16 18.43
CA GLN A 31 -0.74 -1.24 18.29
C GLN A 31 0.07 -1.01 17.02
N ILE A 32 1.38 -0.84 17.17
CA ILE A 32 2.36 -0.93 16.08
C ILE A 32 2.34 -2.39 15.62
N ARG A 33 1.75 -2.65 14.45
CA ARG A 33 1.81 -3.97 13.81
C ARG A 33 3.25 -4.23 13.38
N ALA A 34 3.85 -5.28 13.90
CA ALA A 34 5.13 -5.77 13.40
C ALA A 34 4.95 -6.14 11.91
N GLN A 35 5.78 -5.56 11.04
CA GLN A 35 5.82 -5.96 9.63
C GLN A 35 6.36 -7.39 9.59
N VAL A 36 5.58 -8.31 9.04
CA VAL A 36 6.06 -9.67 8.75
C VAL A 36 6.99 -9.53 7.56
N GLU A 37 8.27 -9.82 7.77
CA GLU A 37 9.25 -9.88 6.69
C GLU A 37 8.84 -10.97 5.68
N PRO A 38 8.98 -10.74 4.36
CA PRO A 38 8.64 -11.74 3.36
C PRO A 38 9.55 -12.94 3.49
N SER A 39 9.09 -14.09 3.03
CA SER A 39 9.96 -15.26 2.98
C SER A 39 11.14 -15.02 2.01
N GLU A 40 12.35 -15.40 2.41
CA GLU A 40 13.55 -15.33 1.55
C GLU A 40 13.32 -15.99 0.19
N LYS A 41 12.52 -17.08 0.18
CA LYS A 41 12.11 -17.78 -1.03
C LYS A 41 11.32 -16.87 -1.98
N SER A 42 10.34 -16.12 -1.48
CA SER A 42 9.53 -15.22 -2.32
C SER A 42 10.31 -14.02 -2.80
N VAL A 43 11.21 -13.48 -1.98
CA VAL A 43 12.16 -12.44 -2.40
C VAL A 43 13.02 -12.94 -3.56
N GLU A 44 13.60 -14.13 -3.44
CA GLU A 44 14.46 -14.70 -4.49
C GLU A 44 13.68 -15.00 -5.78
N ILE A 45 12.43 -15.47 -5.66
CA ILE A 45 11.53 -15.64 -6.82
C ILE A 45 11.29 -14.30 -7.50
N MET A 46 10.97 -13.24 -6.74
CA MET A 46 10.70 -11.92 -7.29
C MET A 46 11.96 -11.27 -7.86
N ARG A 47 13.14 -11.51 -7.29
CA ARG A 47 14.43 -11.07 -7.84
C ARG A 47 14.67 -11.69 -9.22
N LYS A 48 14.60 -13.02 -9.34
CA LYS A 48 14.78 -13.72 -10.63
C LYS A 48 13.75 -13.29 -11.67
N PHE A 49 12.50 -13.11 -11.24
CA PHE A 49 11.45 -12.57 -12.10
C PHE A 49 11.82 -11.19 -12.65
N SER A 50 12.26 -10.28 -11.79
CA SER A 50 12.64 -8.92 -12.18
C SER A 50 13.81 -8.92 -13.16
N GLU A 51 14.84 -9.72 -12.92
CA GLU A 51 16.00 -9.83 -13.83
C GLU A 51 15.59 -10.37 -15.20
N GLN A 52 14.79 -11.44 -15.21
CA GLN A 52 14.32 -12.04 -16.45
C GLN A 52 13.42 -11.07 -17.23
N TYR A 53 12.55 -10.34 -16.53
CA TYR A 53 11.62 -9.41 -17.16
C TYR A 53 12.33 -8.15 -17.68
N ALA A 54 13.31 -7.63 -16.95
CA ALA A 54 14.16 -6.51 -17.40
C ALA A 54 14.84 -6.84 -18.73
N ARG A 55 15.47 -8.02 -18.81
CA ARG A 55 16.08 -8.53 -20.05
C ARG A 55 15.08 -8.73 -21.19
N ARG A 56 13.86 -9.20 -20.89
CA ARG A 56 12.84 -9.46 -21.92
C ARG A 56 12.20 -8.18 -22.46
N SER A 57 12.16 -7.13 -21.65
CA SER A 57 11.47 -5.87 -21.97
C SER A 57 12.42 -4.75 -22.39
N ASP A 58 13.72 -5.03 -22.49
CA ASP A 58 14.79 -4.04 -22.73
C ASP A 58 14.68 -2.85 -21.77
N THR A 59 14.46 -3.15 -20.48
CA THR A 59 14.43 -2.16 -19.41
C THR A 59 15.56 -2.39 -18.42
N PHE A 60 15.85 -1.37 -17.65
CA PHE A 60 16.95 -1.32 -16.69
C PHE A 60 16.44 -0.99 -15.30
N PHE A 61 17.19 -1.41 -14.29
CA PHE A 61 16.91 -1.04 -12.91
C PHE A 61 17.32 0.41 -12.66
N CYS A 62 16.75 1.00 -11.60
CA CYS A 62 17.16 2.31 -11.11
C CYS A 62 18.68 2.33 -10.82
N VAL A 63 19.30 3.50 -11.00
CA VAL A 63 20.67 3.78 -10.56
C VAL A 63 20.84 3.49 -9.07
N ASP A 64 19.82 3.79 -8.27
CA ASP A 64 19.77 3.47 -6.85
C ASP A 64 19.16 2.07 -6.63
N LYS A 65 20.01 1.13 -6.20
CA LYS A 65 19.62 -0.25 -5.93
C LYS A 65 18.73 -0.39 -4.70
N SER A 66 18.74 0.58 -3.78
CA SER A 66 17.87 0.55 -2.61
C SER A 66 16.39 0.58 -3.01
N VAL A 67 16.05 1.37 -4.04
CA VAL A 67 14.70 1.44 -4.62
C VAL A 67 14.30 0.07 -5.17
N THR A 68 15.18 -0.55 -5.97
CA THR A 68 14.93 -1.87 -6.55
C THR A 68 14.68 -2.93 -5.48
N SER A 69 15.51 -2.96 -4.41
CA SER A 69 15.35 -3.89 -3.29
C SER A 69 14.04 -3.71 -2.54
N VAL A 70 13.65 -2.47 -2.21
CA VAL A 70 12.39 -2.18 -1.50
C VAL A 70 11.18 -2.60 -2.32
N VAL A 71 11.20 -2.36 -3.63
CA VAL A 71 10.09 -2.75 -4.52
C VAL A 71 9.99 -4.27 -4.62
N ILE A 72 11.11 -4.99 -4.78
CA ILE A 72 11.11 -6.46 -4.83
C ILE A 72 10.60 -7.06 -3.53
N LYS A 73 11.03 -6.51 -2.39
CA LYS A 73 10.54 -6.92 -1.07
C LYS A 73 9.03 -6.72 -0.96
N GLY A 74 8.51 -5.54 -1.31
CA GLY A 74 7.07 -5.28 -1.29
C GLY A 74 6.26 -6.16 -2.25
N LEU A 75 6.82 -6.51 -3.42
CA LEU A 75 6.21 -7.47 -4.33
C LEU A 75 6.18 -8.88 -3.73
N ALA A 76 7.24 -9.29 -3.03
CA ALA A 76 7.31 -10.56 -2.33
C ALA A 76 6.31 -10.61 -1.16
N ASP A 77 6.18 -9.52 -0.38
CA ASP A 77 5.20 -9.39 0.70
C ASP A 77 3.77 -9.59 0.19
N HIS A 78 3.41 -8.93 -0.91
CA HIS A 78 2.10 -9.09 -1.53
C HIS A 78 1.92 -10.49 -2.13
N LYS A 79 2.97 -11.10 -2.67
CA LYS A 79 2.92 -12.49 -3.13
C LYS A 79 2.63 -13.46 -1.99
N ASP A 80 3.25 -13.28 -0.82
CA ASP A 80 3.06 -14.15 0.34
C ASP A 80 1.70 -13.92 1.00
N SER A 81 1.22 -12.68 1.07
CA SER A 81 -0.04 -12.33 1.73
C SER A 81 -1.30 -12.48 0.86
N LEU A 82 -1.21 -12.15 -0.43
CA LEU A 82 -2.35 -12.13 -1.37
C LEU A 82 -2.28 -13.27 -2.41
N GLY A 83 -1.15 -13.98 -2.50
CA GLY A 83 -0.89 -14.99 -3.53
C GLY A 83 -0.40 -14.43 -4.87
N ALA A 84 -0.49 -13.11 -5.08
CA ALA A 84 -0.10 -12.43 -6.30
C ALA A 84 0.79 -11.20 -6.02
N PRO A 85 1.79 -10.91 -6.89
CA PRO A 85 2.72 -9.79 -6.68
C PRO A 85 2.06 -8.45 -7.04
N LEU A 86 1.15 -7.96 -6.19
CA LEU A 86 0.46 -6.69 -6.38
C LEU A 86 1.45 -5.52 -6.27
N CYS A 87 1.33 -4.50 -7.12
CA CYS A 87 2.23 -3.35 -7.14
C CYS A 87 2.32 -2.63 -5.77
N PRO A 88 3.50 -2.51 -5.13
CA PRO A 88 3.61 -1.99 -3.77
C PRO A 88 3.57 -0.45 -3.68
N CYS A 89 3.78 0.26 -4.79
CA CYS A 89 3.83 1.72 -4.83
C CYS A 89 2.45 2.37 -5.06
N ARG A 90 1.35 1.64 -4.85
CA ARG A 90 -0.01 2.16 -4.94
C ARG A 90 -0.79 1.90 -3.66
N HIS A 91 -1.73 2.79 -3.40
CA HIS A 91 -2.76 2.58 -2.38
C HIS A 91 -3.96 1.87 -3.01
N TYR A 92 -4.57 0.95 -2.25
CA TYR A 92 -5.73 0.16 -2.65
C TYR A 92 -6.72 0.13 -1.49
N ASP A 93 -8.00 0.28 -1.79
CA ASP A 93 -9.07 0.13 -0.80
C ASP A 93 -9.25 -1.35 -0.41
N ASP A 94 -9.27 -2.24 -1.41
CA ASP A 94 -9.31 -3.69 -1.23
C ASP A 94 -8.20 -4.38 -2.04
N LYS A 95 -7.10 -4.72 -1.36
CA LYS A 95 -5.97 -5.41 -1.97
C LYS A 95 -6.31 -6.79 -2.51
N ALA A 96 -7.24 -7.51 -1.88
CA ALA A 96 -7.58 -8.88 -2.28
C ALA A 96 -8.40 -8.88 -3.57
N ALA A 97 -9.37 -7.96 -3.70
CA ALA A 97 -10.14 -7.78 -4.93
C ALA A 97 -9.24 -7.38 -6.10
N GLU A 98 -8.30 -6.46 -5.89
CA GLU A 98 -7.37 -6.01 -6.94
C GLU A 98 -6.37 -7.09 -7.36
N ALA A 99 -5.87 -7.88 -6.41
CA ALA A 99 -5.02 -9.03 -6.70
C ALA A 99 -5.75 -10.10 -7.54
N GLN A 100 -7.06 -10.28 -7.32
CA GLN A 100 -7.89 -11.20 -8.12
C GLN A 100 -8.18 -10.64 -9.52
N GLN A 101 -8.45 -9.34 -9.64
CA GLN A 101 -8.66 -8.68 -10.95
C GLN A 101 -7.38 -8.70 -11.81
N GLY A 102 -6.22 -8.53 -11.17
CA GLY A 102 -4.92 -8.69 -11.80
C GLY A 102 -4.45 -7.53 -12.68
N PHE A 103 -5.16 -6.41 -12.72
CA PHE A 103 -4.74 -5.21 -13.46
C PHE A 103 -3.38 -4.69 -12.96
N TRP A 104 -3.19 -4.68 -11.63
CA TRP A 104 -2.01 -4.18 -10.95
C TRP A 104 -1.02 -5.27 -10.50
N ASN A 105 -1.26 -6.53 -10.86
CA ASN A 105 -0.31 -7.60 -10.59
C ASN A 105 0.92 -7.43 -11.48
N CYS A 106 2.10 -7.47 -10.88
CA CYS A 106 3.36 -7.28 -11.59
C CYS A 106 3.60 -8.44 -12.57
N PRO A 107 3.87 -8.18 -13.88
CA PRO A 107 3.97 -6.88 -14.53
C PRO A 107 2.57 -6.30 -14.86
N CYS A 108 2.29 -5.09 -14.34
CA CYS A 108 0.97 -4.46 -14.45
C CYS A 108 0.62 -4.08 -15.89
N VAL A 109 -0.66 -3.77 -16.15
CA VAL A 109 -1.14 -3.37 -17.49
C VAL A 109 -0.32 -2.20 -18.10
N PRO A 110 -0.06 -1.08 -17.40
CA PRO A 110 0.76 0.01 -17.95
C PRO A 110 2.18 -0.42 -18.34
N MET A 111 2.79 -1.31 -17.54
CA MET A 111 4.11 -1.83 -17.83
C MET A 111 4.12 -2.70 -19.10
N ARG A 112 3.10 -3.56 -19.25
CA ARG A 112 3.01 -4.47 -20.41
C ARG A 112 2.71 -3.75 -21.71
N GLU A 113 1.87 -2.71 -21.67
CA GLU A 113 1.41 -2.02 -22.88
C GLU A 113 2.32 -0.86 -23.28
N ARG A 114 2.89 -0.14 -22.30
CA ARG A 114 3.59 1.13 -22.53
C ARG A 114 4.98 1.21 -21.92
N LYS A 115 5.42 0.16 -21.22
CA LYS A 115 6.68 0.15 -20.43
C LYS A 115 6.74 1.24 -19.35
N GLU A 116 5.58 1.64 -18.82
CA GLU A 116 5.49 2.63 -17.75
C GLU A 116 5.46 1.94 -16.38
N CYS A 117 6.55 2.06 -15.60
CA CYS A 117 6.66 1.50 -14.26
C CYS A 117 6.73 2.61 -13.19
N HIS A 118 5.63 2.85 -12.49
CA HIS A 118 5.59 3.84 -11.40
C HIS A 118 6.57 3.52 -10.25
N CYS A 119 6.85 2.23 -10.02
CA CYS A 119 7.76 1.80 -8.95
C CYS A 119 9.25 2.09 -9.25
N MET A 120 9.58 2.56 -10.46
CA MET A 120 10.97 2.70 -10.93
C MET A 120 11.76 1.38 -10.91
N LEU A 121 11.06 0.26 -11.03
CA LEU A 121 11.68 -1.07 -11.13
C LEU A 121 12.11 -1.38 -12.57
N PHE A 122 11.30 -1.01 -13.55
CA PHE A 122 11.61 -1.21 -14.96
C PHE A 122 11.60 0.14 -15.67
N LEU A 123 12.79 0.68 -15.92
CA LEU A 123 12.98 1.97 -16.56
C LEU A 123 13.48 1.78 -17.99
N THR A 124 12.99 2.59 -18.91
CA THR A 124 13.53 2.64 -20.27
C THR A 124 14.91 3.31 -20.25
N PRO A 125 15.80 2.99 -21.20
CA PRO A 125 17.17 3.54 -21.20
C PRO A 125 17.22 5.07 -21.35
N GLU A 126 16.15 5.71 -21.80
CA GLU A 126 16.04 7.16 -21.92
C GLU A 126 15.63 7.85 -20.61
N ASN A 127 15.29 7.09 -19.56
CA ASN A 127 14.91 7.64 -18.27
C ASN A 127 16.15 8.10 -17.49
N ASP A 128 16.11 9.30 -16.92
CA ASP A 128 17.24 9.89 -16.17
C ASP A 128 17.71 9.06 -14.97
N PHE A 129 16.81 8.22 -14.41
CA PHE A 129 17.12 7.33 -13.29
C PHE A 129 17.47 5.91 -13.71
N ALA A 130 17.47 5.60 -15.00
CA ALA A 130 17.85 4.28 -15.50
C ALA A 130 19.36 4.07 -15.34
N GLY A 131 19.73 3.02 -14.62
CA GLY A 131 21.10 2.52 -14.62
C GLY A 131 21.39 1.68 -15.86
N GLN A 132 22.52 0.98 -15.85
CA GLN A 132 22.90 0.03 -16.90
C GLN A 132 22.68 -1.43 -16.49
N ASP A 133 22.26 -1.66 -15.25
CA ASP A 133 22.14 -3.01 -14.70
C ASP A 133 20.76 -3.61 -14.97
N GLN A 134 20.78 -4.84 -15.47
CA GLN A 134 19.62 -5.73 -15.56
C GLN A 134 19.76 -6.94 -14.62
N VAL A 135 20.76 -6.89 -13.75
CA VAL A 135 21.06 -7.91 -12.74
C VAL A 135 21.17 -7.26 -11.38
N MET A 136 20.60 -7.90 -10.38
CA MET A 136 20.81 -7.54 -8.98
C MET A 136 21.88 -8.44 -8.40
N LEU A 137 23.04 -7.86 -8.10
CA LEU A 137 24.06 -8.53 -7.31
C LEU A 137 23.51 -8.71 -5.89
N SER A 138 23.51 -9.95 -5.41
CA SER A 138 23.05 -10.40 -4.09
C SER A 138 23.77 -9.75 -2.89
N THR A 139 24.66 -8.79 -3.12
CA THR A 139 25.58 -8.21 -2.13
C THR A 139 24.89 -7.20 -1.20
N TYR A 140 23.67 -6.76 -1.53
CA TYR A 140 22.88 -5.83 -0.71
C TYR A 140 21.81 -6.56 0.10
N GLY A 141 22.24 -7.36 1.09
CA GLY A 141 21.44 -7.82 2.24
C GLY A 141 19.93 -8.04 2.01
N LEU A 142 19.60 -8.90 1.05
CA LEU A 142 18.32 -9.63 1.00
C LEU A 142 18.59 -11.06 1.44
#